data_AF-A0A344UAG1-F1
#
_entry.id   AF-A0A344UAG1-F1
#
_cell.length_a   1.000
_cell.length_b   1.000
_cell.length_c   1.000
_cell.angle_alpha   90.00
_cell.angle_beta   90.00
_cell.angle_gamma   90.00
#
_symmetry.space_group_name_H-M   'P 1'
#
loop_
_entity.id
_entity.type
_entity.pdbx_description
1 polymer ?
#
loop_
_entity_poly.entity_id
_entity_poly.type
_entity_poly.pdbx_seq_one_letter_code
_entity_poly.pdbx_strand_id
1 'polypeptide(L)'
;MTLIEPGLYVRDGFAEGPLADAALSRAARAGRLLNELQEQAPTMTDGHLRDGVYQALRRFTQEQPPACQVDSLTALIRRGVRIDWPASDRLSCA
;
A
#
# COMPACT_ATOMS: atom_id res chain seq x y z
N MET A 1 -15.83 0.79 -22.76
CA MET A 1 -15.90 0.18 -21.41
C MET A 1 -15.76 -1.32 -21.60
N THR A 2 -14.77 -1.94 -20.96
CA THR A 2 -14.45 -3.38 -21.11
C THR A 2 -14.63 -4.08 -19.77
N LEU A 3 -15.51 -5.06 -19.65
CA LEU A 3 -15.67 -5.83 -18.41
C LEU A 3 -14.49 -6.80 -18.26
N ILE A 4 -13.79 -6.75 -17.13
CA ILE A 4 -12.74 -7.73 -16.78
C ILE A 4 -13.39 -8.88 -16.02
N GLU A 5 -14.08 -8.54 -14.93
CA GLU A 5 -14.80 -9.48 -14.08
C GLU A 5 -15.98 -8.76 -13.39
N PRO A 6 -16.92 -9.50 -12.76
CA PRO A 6 -18.03 -8.88 -12.06
C PRO A 6 -17.55 -7.86 -11.02
N GLY A 7 -17.87 -6.57 -11.23
CA GLY A 7 -17.46 -5.48 -10.34
C GLY A 7 -16.15 -4.79 -10.69
N LEU A 8 -15.47 -5.19 -11.79
CA LEU A 8 -14.26 -4.55 -12.31
C LEU A 8 -14.36 -4.36 -13.83
N TYR A 9 -14.32 -3.12 -14.29
CA TYR A 9 -14.34 -2.78 -15.72
C TYR A 9 -13.33 -1.70 -16.06
N VAL A 10 -12.92 -1.63 -17.33
CA VAL A 10 -11.96 -0.66 -17.84
C VAL A 10 -12.67 0.44 -18.61
N ARG A 11 -12.34 1.69 -18.30
CA ARG A 11 -12.75 2.86 -19.07
C ARG A 11 -11.57 3.82 -19.20
N ASP A 12 -11.28 4.23 -20.43
CA ASP A 12 -10.20 5.17 -20.76
C ASP A 12 -8.82 4.77 -20.18
N GLY A 13 -8.53 3.47 -20.12
CA GLY A 13 -7.28 2.93 -19.57
C GLY A 13 -7.25 2.82 -18.03
N PHE A 14 -8.34 3.11 -17.34
CA PHE A 14 -8.47 3.00 -15.89
C PHE A 14 -9.47 1.94 -15.48
N ALA A 15 -9.19 1.26 -14.38
CA ALA A 15 -10.12 0.37 -13.73
C ALA A 15 -11.18 1.19 -12.96
N GLU A 16 -12.43 0.84 -13.17
CA GLU A 16 -13.61 1.40 -12.54
C GLU A 16 -14.49 0.28 -11.96
N GLY A 17 -15.37 0.65 -11.03
CA GLY A 17 -16.33 -0.24 -10.40
C GLY A 17 -15.97 -0.62 -8.95
N PRO A 18 -16.87 -1.34 -8.26
CA PRO A 18 -16.73 -1.62 -6.83
C PRO A 18 -15.40 -2.31 -6.43
N LEU A 19 -14.84 -3.14 -7.29
CA LEU A 19 -13.55 -3.79 -7.04
C LEU A 19 -12.37 -2.81 -7.19
N ALA A 20 -12.43 -1.91 -8.17
CA ALA A 20 -11.45 -0.84 -8.31
C ALA A 20 -11.50 0.12 -7.09
N ASP A 21 -12.70 0.54 -6.68
CA ASP A 21 -12.91 1.38 -5.50
C ASP A 21 -12.40 0.72 -4.21
N ALA A 22 -12.64 -0.58 -4.05
CA ALA A 22 -12.15 -1.34 -2.91
C ALA A 22 -10.61 -1.44 -2.89
N ALA A 23 -9.98 -1.62 -4.06
CA ALA A 23 -8.53 -1.62 -4.19
C ALA A 23 -7.92 -0.24 -3.92
N LEU A 24 -8.54 0.84 -4.42
CA LEU A 24 -8.16 2.23 -4.10
C LEU A 24 -8.29 2.53 -2.60
N SER A 25 -9.40 2.13 -1.98
CA SER A 25 -9.62 2.31 -0.54
C SER A 25 -8.57 1.57 0.30
N ARG A 26 -8.18 0.35 -0.12
CA ARG A 26 -7.07 -0.39 0.52
C ARG A 26 -5.74 0.32 0.34
N ALA A 27 -5.42 0.77 -0.87
CA ALA A 27 -4.20 1.51 -1.16
C ALA A 27 -4.09 2.77 -0.31
N ALA A 28 -5.16 3.56 -0.21
CA ALA A 28 -5.21 4.77 0.60
C ALA A 28 -5.04 4.46 2.11
N ARG A 29 -5.67 3.40 2.61
CA ARG A 29 -5.51 2.98 4.02
C ARG A 29 -4.09 2.49 4.32
N ALA A 30 -3.50 1.71 3.43
CA ALA A 30 -2.11 1.25 3.57
C ALA A 30 -1.12 2.42 3.54
N GLY A 31 -1.33 3.38 2.64
CA GLY A 31 -0.54 4.61 2.57
C GLY A 31 -0.60 5.44 3.84
N ARG A 32 -1.80 5.61 4.43
CA ARG A 32 -1.95 6.29 5.73
C ARG A 32 -1.16 5.60 6.85
N LEU A 33 -1.29 4.27 6.95
CA LEU A 33 -0.52 3.49 7.93
C LEU A 33 0.99 3.66 7.74
N LEU A 34 1.49 3.63 6.50
CA LEU A 34 2.90 3.86 6.22
C LEU A 34 3.36 5.29 6.54
N ASN A 35 2.51 6.30 6.33
CA ASN A 35 2.86 7.67 6.70
C ASN A 35 2.94 7.83 8.23
N GLU A 36 1.99 7.26 8.96
CA GLU A 36 2.01 7.24 10.44
C GLU A 36 3.26 6.53 10.97
N LEU A 37 3.64 5.39 10.38
CA LEU A 37 4.86 4.66 10.75
C LEU A 37 6.13 5.47 10.49
N GLN A 38 6.17 6.23 9.40
CA GLN A 38 7.31 7.10 9.09
C GLN A 38 7.43 8.27 10.08
N GLU A 39 6.31 8.83 10.53
CA GLU A 39 6.28 9.90 11.52
C GLU A 39 6.68 9.41 12.92
N GLN A 40 6.25 8.20 13.31
CA GLN A 40 6.54 7.59 14.61
C GLN A 40 7.85 6.80 14.64
N ALA A 41 8.49 6.57 13.49
CA ALA A 41 9.72 5.79 13.39
C ALA A 41 10.82 6.17 14.41
N PRO A 42 11.04 7.44 14.80
CA PRO A 42 12.06 7.79 15.79
C PRO A 42 11.79 7.25 17.20
N THR A 43 10.52 7.06 17.57
CA THR A 43 10.10 6.62 18.91
C THR A 43 9.80 5.12 18.99
N MET A 44 9.70 4.45 17.84
CA MET A 44 9.43 3.01 17.76
C MET A 44 10.70 2.16 17.89
N THR A 45 10.52 0.95 18.40
CA THR A 45 11.52 -0.12 18.32
C THR A 45 11.53 -0.71 16.91
N ASP A 46 12.66 -1.31 16.50
CA ASP A 46 12.78 -1.92 15.17
C ASP A 46 11.76 -3.05 14.96
N GLY A 47 11.40 -3.79 16.02
CA GLY A 47 10.37 -4.82 15.98
C GLY A 47 8.97 -4.25 15.69
N HIS A 48 8.57 -3.20 16.41
CA HIS A 48 7.27 -2.55 16.17
C HIS A 48 7.21 -1.89 14.78
N LEU A 49 8.32 -1.29 14.32
CA LEU A 49 8.39 -0.69 12.99
C LEU A 49 8.28 -1.77 11.90
N ARG A 50 8.98 -2.90 12.06
CA ARG A 50 8.89 -4.06 11.15
C ARG A 50 7.46 -4.61 11.07
N ASP A 51 6.82 -4.80 12.22
CA ASP A 51 5.45 -5.30 12.28
C ASP A 51 4.45 -4.34 11.63
N GLY A 52 4.62 -3.04 11.84
CA GLY A 52 3.81 -2.01 11.19
C GLY A 52 3.95 -2.05 9.67
N VAL A 53 5.19 -2.11 9.16
CA VAL A 53 5.47 -2.21 7.72
C VAL A 53 4.86 -3.49 7.13
N TYR A 54 5.01 -4.62 7.83
CA TYR A 54 4.39 -5.89 7.45
C TYR A 54 2.86 -5.76 7.33
N GLN A 55 2.21 -5.15 8.32
CA GLN A 55 0.75 -4.96 8.32
C GLN A 55 0.29 -4.06 7.17
N ALA A 56 1.00 -2.97 6.90
CA ALA A 56 0.66 -2.06 5.81
C ALA A 56 0.77 -2.75 4.44
N LEU A 57 1.88 -3.47 4.20
CA LEU A 57 2.09 -4.21 2.95
C LEU A 57 1.08 -5.34 2.77
N ARG A 58 0.81 -6.12 3.83
CA ARG A 58 -0.19 -7.20 3.80
C ARG A 58 -1.58 -6.65 3.49
N ARG A 59 -1.91 -5.47 4.02
CA ARG A 59 -3.21 -4.84 3.77
C ARG A 59 -3.35 -4.35 2.32
N PHE A 60 -2.27 -3.85 1.73
CA PHE A 60 -2.26 -3.42 0.34
C PHE A 60 -2.39 -4.61 -0.62
N THR A 61 -1.44 -5.54 -0.52
CA THR A 61 -1.30 -6.68 -1.43
C THR A 61 -2.38 -7.74 -1.21
N GLN A 62 -2.99 -7.80 -0.02
CA GLN A 62 -3.81 -8.92 0.45
C GLN A 62 -3.05 -10.26 0.53
N GLU A 63 -1.72 -10.23 0.37
CA GLU A 63 -0.85 -11.39 0.38
C GLU A 63 0.14 -11.30 1.54
N GLN A 64 0.88 -12.38 1.78
CA GLN A 64 1.97 -12.36 2.73
C GLN A 64 3.17 -11.63 2.10
N PRO A 65 3.57 -10.45 2.62
CA PRO A 65 4.67 -9.71 2.04
C PRO A 65 6.00 -10.45 2.27
N PRO A 66 6.91 -10.46 1.27
CA PRO A 66 8.23 -11.05 1.42
C PRO A 66 9.01 -10.39 2.57
N ALA A 67 9.65 -11.20 3.42
CA ALA A 67 10.41 -10.71 4.56
C ALA A 67 11.49 -9.68 4.15
N CYS A 68 12.19 -9.93 3.04
CA CYS A 68 13.21 -9.02 2.51
C CYS A 68 12.63 -7.64 2.14
N GLN A 69 11.39 -7.58 1.64
CA GLN A 69 10.75 -6.33 1.30
C GLN A 69 10.39 -5.54 2.56
N VAL A 70 9.84 -6.22 3.57
CA VAL A 70 9.56 -5.61 4.88
C VAL A 70 10.84 -5.04 5.49
N ASP A 71 11.91 -5.83 5.52
CA ASP A 71 13.19 -5.43 6.11
C ASP A 71 13.83 -4.26 5.38
N SER A 72 13.75 -4.24 4.05
CA SER A 72 14.26 -3.14 3.23
C SER A 72 13.52 -1.84 3.52
N LEU A 73 12.18 -1.87 3.58
CA LEU A 73 11.38 -0.69 3.88
C LEU A 73 11.57 -0.22 5.32
N THR A 74 11.60 -1.13 6.30
CA THR A 74 11.89 -0.81 7.70
C THR A 74 13.23 -0.11 7.83
N ALA A 75 14.28 -0.60 7.16
CA ALA A 75 15.60 0.04 7.16
C ALA A 75 15.58 1.44 6.52
N LEU A 76 14.85 1.62 5.42
CA LEU A 76 14.69 2.93 4.77
C LEU A 76 13.99 3.94 5.69
N ILE A 77 12.87 3.55 6.28
CA ILE A 77 12.10 4.39 7.21
C ILE A 77 12.97 4.77 8.42
N ARG A 78 13.72 3.81 8.97
CA ARG A 78 14.61 4.06 10.11
C ARG A 78 15.72 5.05 9.81
N ARG A 79 16.18 5.11 8.55
CA ARG A 79 17.16 6.09 8.07
C ARG A 79 16.53 7.46 7.77
N GLY A 80 15.23 7.64 8.01
CA GLY A 80 14.50 8.86 7.70
C GLY A 80 14.19 9.03 6.21
N VAL A 81 14.31 7.98 5.40
CA VAL A 81 13.93 8.03 3.99
C VAL A 81 12.41 8.05 3.91
N ARG A 82 11.87 9.13 3.35
CA ARG A 82 10.45 9.24 3.02
C ARG A 82 10.13 8.29 1.87
N ILE A 83 9.25 7.34 2.13
CA ILE A 83 8.65 6.46 1.14
C ILE A 83 7.33 7.12 0.74
N ASP A 84 7.33 7.65 -0.49
CA ASP A 84 6.10 8.14 -1.08
C ASP A 84 5.24 6.94 -1.49
N TRP A 85 4.00 6.91 -1.01
CA TRP A 85 3.08 5.83 -1.28
C TRP A 85 2.10 6.30 -2.37
N PRO A 86 2.18 5.75 -3.59
CA PRO A 86 1.31 6.16 -4.68
C PRO A 86 -0.08 5.56 -4.46
N ALA A 87 -0.86 6.14 -3.56
CA ALA A 87 -2.31 5.98 -3.57
C ALA A 87 -2.85 6.88 -4.69
N SER A 88 -2.73 6.44 -5.94
CA SER A 88 -3.37 7.14 -7.06
C SER A 88 -4.88 7.19 -6.84
N ASP A 89 -5.54 8.29 -7.24
CA ASP A 89 -7.00 8.39 -7.23
C ASP A 89 -7.68 7.45 -8.24
N ARG A 90 -6.89 6.81 -9.12
CA ARG A 90 -7.34 5.88 -10.16
C ARG A 90 -6.34 4.74 -10.32
N LEU A 91 -6.85 3.53 -10.53
CA LEU A 91 -6.02 2.37 -10.85
C LEU A 91 -5.85 2.31 -12.37
N SER A 92 -4.61 2.44 -12.84
CA SER A 92 -4.31 2.19 -14.25
C SER A 92 -4.53 0.72 -14.57
N CYS A 93 -5.18 0.44 -15.70
CA CYS A 93 -5.16 -0.89 -16.29
C CYS A 93 -3.83 -1.06 -17.05
N ALA A 94 -3.10 -2.13 -16.71
CA ALA A 94 -1.88 -2.54 -17.39
C ALA A 94 -2.17 -3.11 -18.78
#